data_AF-C0PQA9-F1
#
_entry.id   AF-C0PQA9-F1
#
_cell.length_a   1.000
_cell.length_b   1.000
_cell.length_c   1.000
_cell.angle_alpha   90.00
_cell.angle_beta   90.00
_cell.angle_gamma   90.00
#
_symmetry.space_group_name_H-M   'P 1'
#
loop_
_entity.id
_entity.type
_entity.pdbx_description
1 polymer ?
#
loop_
_entity_poly.entity_id
_entity_poly.type
_entity_poly.pdbx_seq_one_letter_code
_entity_poly.pdbx_strand_id
1 'polypeptide(L)'
;MSASEDDDARVQGIFDAIRVVPDFPKPGIMFQDITTLLLDHKAFRDCIDIFVERYKDKNISVVAGIEARGFIFGPPIALAIGAKFVPIRKPKKLPGEVISEEYALEYGTDRIEMHVGAVQPGDRTLVVDDLIATGGTLSAAMRLLERVGAEV
;
A
#
# COMPACT_ATOMS: atom_id res chain seq x y z
N MET A 1 7.25 -31.88 -11.72
CA MET A 1 7.66 -31.45 -10.37
C MET A 1 8.59 -30.27 -10.55
N SER A 2 8.05 -29.07 -10.73
CA SER A 2 8.83 -27.84 -10.80
C SER A 2 8.92 -27.29 -9.39
N ALA A 3 10.12 -27.29 -8.81
CA ALA A 3 10.40 -26.50 -7.63
C ALA A 3 9.99 -25.05 -7.92
N SER A 4 9.17 -24.47 -7.05
CA SER A 4 8.79 -23.05 -7.12
C SER A 4 10.05 -22.19 -6.99
N GLU A 5 10.28 -21.31 -7.97
CA GLU A 5 11.07 -20.10 -7.76
C GLU A 5 10.34 -19.26 -6.68
N ASP A 6 11.09 -18.63 -5.77
CA ASP A 6 10.64 -17.73 -4.68
C ASP A 6 10.30 -18.33 -3.30
N ASP A 7 11.27 -18.94 -2.61
CA ASP A 7 11.36 -18.77 -1.14
C ASP A 7 12.55 -17.85 -0.86
N ASP A 8 12.33 -16.54 -1.00
CA ASP A 8 13.30 -15.56 -0.55
C ASP A 8 13.49 -15.69 0.96
N ALA A 9 14.69 -16.08 1.39
CA ALA A 9 15.01 -16.36 2.79
C ALA A 9 14.74 -15.16 3.73
N ARG A 10 14.64 -13.93 3.20
CA ARG A 10 14.28 -12.74 3.97
C ARG A 10 12.81 -12.74 4.42
N VAL A 11 11.91 -13.39 3.67
CA VAL A 11 10.46 -13.38 3.93
C VAL A 11 10.14 -13.94 5.31
N GLN A 12 10.80 -15.03 5.72
CA GLN A 12 10.59 -15.58 7.05
C GLN A 12 11.02 -14.60 8.15
N GLY A 13 12.15 -13.90 7.97
CA GLY A 13 12.61 -12.89 8.93
C GLY A 13 11.66 -11.69 9.05
N ILE A 14 11.05 -11.28 7.94
CA ILE A 14 10.01 -10.22 7.93
C ILE A 14 8.76 -10.70 8.67
N PHE A 15 8.31 -11.93 8.41
CA PHE A 15 7.15 -12.52 9.06
C PHE A 15 7.35 -12.62 10.58
N ASP A 16 8.51 -13.13 11.02
CA ASP A 16 8.84 -13.28 12.44
C ASP A 16 8.94 -11.94 13.18
N ALA A 17 9.25 -10.86 12.45
CA ALA A 17 9.31 -9.51 13.01
C ALA A 17 7.93 -8.86 13.20
N ILE A 18 6.84 -9.45 12.69
CA ILE A 18 5.47 -8.93 12.87
C ILE A 18 4.84 -9.56 14.13
N ARG A 19 4.48 -8.72 15.10
CA ARG A 19 3.75 -9.15 16.29
C ARG A 19 2.28 -9.41 15.98
N VAL A 20 1.77 -10.54 16.45
CA VAL A 20 0.33 -10.81 16.48
C VAL A 20 -0.26 -10.40 17.83
N VAL A 21 -1.29 -9.55 17.81
CA VAL A 21 -2.03 -9.13 19.01
C VAL A 21 -3.44 -9.75 18.96
N PRO A 22 -3.75 -10.74 19.82
CA PRO A 22 -5.08 -11.35 19.85
C PRO A 22 -6.13 -10.40 20.42
N ASP A 23 -7.38 -10.59 19.98
CA ASP A 23 -8.58 -9.91 20.46
C ASP A 23 -8.59 -8.37 20.31
N PHE A 24 -7.85 -7.86 19.34
CA PHE A 24 -7.80 -6.43 19.01
C PHE A 24 -8.29 -6.16 17.57
N PRO A 25 -9.10 -5.11 17.32
CA PRO A 25 -9.71 -4.18 18.28
C PRO A 25 -10.94 -4.75 19.00
N LYS A 26 -11.38 -5.97 18.65
CA LYS A 26 -12.50 -6.68 19.27
C LYS A 26 -12.16 -8.18 19.40
N PRO A 27 -12.82 -8.91 20.32
CA PRO A 27 -12.63 -10.34 20.47
C PRO A 27 -12.77 -11.12 19.16
N GLY A 28 -11.90 -12.12 18.96
CA GLY A 28 -11.87 -12.99 17.79
C GLY A 28 -11.02 -12.49 16.62
N ILE A 29 -10.33 -11.35 16.73
CA ILE A 29 -9.43 -10.84 15.69
C ILE A 29 -7.96 -11.06 16.08
N MET A 30 -7.16 -11.59 15.15
CA MET A 30 -5.70 -11.68 15.27
C MET A 30 -5.05 -10.49 14.54
N PHE A 31 -4.77 -9.42 15.26
CA PHE A 31 -4.27 -8.19 14.66
C PHE A 31 -2.78 -8.29 14.32
N GLN A 32 -2.42 -7.98 13.08
CA GLN A 32 -1.04 -7.94 12.60
C GLN A 32 -0.44 -6.56 12.91
N ASP A 33 0.36 -6.48 13.97
CA ASP A 33 1.01 -5.25 14.40
C ASP A 33 2.40 -5.11 13.77
N ILE A 34 2.41 -4.44 12.61
CA ILE A 34 3.63 -4.13 11.84
C ILE A 34 4.62 -3.22 12.60
N THR A 35 4.25 -2.57 13.71
CA THR A 35 5.16 -1.60 14.35
C THR A 35 6.44 -2.26 14.87
N THR A 36 6.37 -3.55 15.22
CA THR A 36 7.53 -4.36 15.59
C THR A 36 8.48 -4.61 14.41
N LEU A 37 7.94 -4.88 13.21
CA LEU A 37 8.71 -4.94 11.97
C LEU A 37 9.43 -3.61 11.71
N LEU A 38 8.78 -2.48 11.95
CA LEU A 38 9.39 -1.15 11.73
C LEU A 38 10.53 -0.84 12.71
N LEU A 39 10.52 -1.43 13.90
CA LEU A 39 11.58 -1.28 14.90
C LEU A 39 12.80 -2.16 14.61
N ASP A 40 12.61 -3.27 13.89
CA ASP A 40 13.70 -4.08 13.37
C ASP A 40 14.21 -3.48 12.05
N HIS A 41 15.32 -2.75 12.14
CA HIS A 41 15.90 -2.06 10.99
C HIS A 41 16.25 -3.01 9.83
N LYS A 42 16.57 -4.27 10.11
CA LYS A 42 16.99 -5.24 9.10
C LYS A 42 15.75 -5.78 8.41
N ALA A 43 14.77 -6.23 9.18
CA ALA A 43 13.52 -6.74 8.63
C ALA A 43 12.78 -5.65 7.83
N PHE A 44 12.75 -4.41 8.31
CA PHE A 44 12.13 -3.31 7.57
C PHE A 44 12.87 -3.02 6.25
N ARG A 45 14.21 -2.98 6.26
CA ARG A 45 15.01 -2.83 5.04
C ARG A 45 14.73 -3.97 4.06
N ASP A 46 14.80 -5.21 4.53
CA ASP A 46 14.57 -6.41 3.71
C ASP A 46 13.18 -6.36 3.06
N CYS A 47 12.15 -5.91 3.79
CA CYS A 47 10.81 -5.72 3.28
C CYS A 47 10.75 -4.71 2.12
N ILE A 48 11.38 -3.54 2.27
CA ILE A 48 11.43 -2.54 1.20
C ILE A 48 12.24 -3.06 0.00
N ASP A 49 13.39 -3.68 0.24
CA ASP A 49 14.29 -4.16 -0.81
C ASP A 49 13.60 -5.21 -1.70
N ILE A 50 12.81 -6.14 -1.14
CA ILE A 50 12.01 -7.11 -1.91
C ILE A 50 11.05 -6.40 -2.88
N PHE A 51 10.34 -5.37 -2.41
CA PHE A 51 9.43 -4.61 -3.29
C PHE A 51 10.20 -3.83 -4.36
N VAL A 52 11.32 -3.21 -4.01
CA VAL A 52 12.14 -2.47 -4.96
C VAL A 52 12.69 -3.39 -6.04
N GLU A 53 13.25 -4.54 -5.66
CA GLU A 53 13.76 -5.56 -6.59
C GLU A 53 12.67 -6.04 -7.56
N ARG A 54 11.45 -6.25 -7.06
CA ARG A 54 10.30 -6.65 -7.87
C ARG A 54 9.87 -5.61 -8.90
N TYR A 55 9.96 -4.32 -8.56
CA TYR A 55 9.34 -3.24 -9.34
C TYR A 55 10.30 -2.29 -10.07
N LYS A 56 11.61 -2.28 -9.77
CA LYS A 56 12.59 -1.32 -10.34
C LYS A 56 12.62 -1.27 -11.87
N ASP A 57 12.41 -2.41 -12.56
CA ASP A 57 12.48 -2.51 -14.02
C ASP A 57 11.08 -2.61 -14.67
N LYS A 58 10.04 -2.23 -13.92
CA LYS A 58 8.63 -2.34 -14.36
C LYS A 58 8.08 -1.02 -14.90
N ASN A 59 8.90 0.01 -15.10
CA ASN A 59 8.47 1.33 -15.58
C ASN A 59 7.30 1.93 -14.77
N ILE A 60 7.29 1.71 -13.45
CA ILE A 60 6.32 2.34 -12.55
C ILE A 60 6.68 3.82 -12.44
N SER A 61 5.79 4.71 -12.87
CA SER A 61 5.97 6.16 -12.76
C SER A 61 5.35 6.72 -11.48
N VAL A 62 4.41 5.99 -10.86
CA VAL A 62 3.66 6.42 -9.67
C VAL A 62 3.61 5.33 -8.62
N VAL A 63 3.85 5.69 -7.36
CA VAL A 63 3.49 4.85 -6.22
C VAL A 63 2.42 5.57 -5.42
N ALA A 64 1.22 5.01 -5.39
CA ALA A 64 0.09 5.52 -4.63
C ALA A 64 0.02 4.80 -3.27
N GLY A 65 0.19 5.55 -2.17
CA GLY A 65 0.02 5.00 -0.83
C GLY A 65 -1.39 5.25 -0.31
N ILE A 66 -1.97 4.29 0.40
CA ILE A 66 -3.23 4.49 1.14
C ILE A 66 -2.92 4.91 2.58
N GLU A 67 -3.61 5.93 3.07
CA GLU A 67 -3.33 6.42 4.41
C GLU A 67 -3.75 5.43 5.51
N ALA A 68 -3.13 5.47 6.69
CA ALA A 68 -1.87 6.15 6.99
C ALA A 68 -0.68 5.19 6.85
N ARG A 69 -0.88 3.90 7.08
CA ARG A 69 0.20 2.93 7.19
C ARG A 69 0.81 2.55 5.85
N GLY A 70 0.04 2.62 4.75
CA GLY A 70 0.62 2.56 3.40
C GLY A 70 1.68 3.65 3.13
N PHE A 71 1.67 4.77 3.87
CA PHE A 71 2.68 5.82 3.75
C PHE A 71 4.02 5.45 4.40
N ILE A 72 4.07 4.35 5.15
CA ILE A 72 5.32 3.86 5.74
C ILE A 72 6.14 3.11 4.69
N PHE A 73 5.47 2.41 3.77
CA PHE A 73 6.11 1.56 2.75
C PHE A 73 6.16 2.22 1.36
N GLY A 74 5.10 2.95 0.99
CA GLY A 74 4.99 3.56 -0.34
C GLY A 74 6.11 4.56 -0.69
N PRO A 75 6.40 5.58 0.13
CA PRO A 75 7.44 6.56 -0.18
C PRO A 75 8.86 5.98 -0.31
N PRO A 76 9.34 5.08 0.58
CA PRO A 76 10.63 4.41 0.39
C PRO A 76 10.72 3.66 -0.95
N ILE A 77 9.66 2.92 -1.32
CA ILE A 77 9.59 2.22 -2.61
C ILE A 77 9.63 3.22 -3.77
N ALA A 78 8.81 4.28 -3.71
CA ALA A 78 8.74 5.31 -4.75
C ALA A 78 10.10 5.96 -5.01
N LEU A 79 10.79 6.37 -3.94
CA LEU A 79 12.11 6.97 -4.01
C LEU A 79 13.13 6.01 -4.63
N ALA A 80 13.13 4.75 -4.21
CA ALA A 80 14.09 3.76 -4.67
C ALA A 80 13.92 3.37 -6.14
N ILE A 81 12.69 3.36 -6.66
CA ILE A 81 12.41 3.06 -8.08
C ILE A 81 12.35 4.30 -8.98
N GLY A 82 12.52 5.50 -8.44
CA GLY A 82 12.48 6.75 -9.20
C GLY A 82 11.07 7.20 -9.62
N ALA A 83 10.04 6.81 -8.87
CA ALA A 83 8.64 7.18 -9.11
C ALA A 83 8.20 8.37 -8.23
N LYS A 84 7.17 9.11 -8.64
CA LYS A 84 6.50 10.07 -7.75
C LYS A 84 5.63 9.31 -6.74
N PHE A 85 5.55 9.82 -5.52
CA PHE A 85 4.63 9.33 -4.51
C PHE A 85 3.32 10.14 -4.51
N VAL A 86 2.17 9.45 -4.50
CA VAL A 86 0.85 10.07 -4.45
C VAL A 86 0.08 9.59 -3.21
N PRO A 87 -0.30 10.50 -2.29
CA PRO A 87 -1.09 10.12 -1.13
C PRO A 87 -2.59 9.98 -1.49
N ILE A 88 -3.18 8.83 -1.14
CA ILE A 88 -4.63 8.61 -1.14
C ILE A 88 -5.11 8.67 0.30
N ARG A 89 -6.06 9.56 0.60
CA ARG A 89 -6.48 9.87 1.98
C ARG A 89 -7.98 9.85 2.17
N LYS A 90 -8.45 9.74 3.40
CA LYS A 90 -9.85 9.99 3.77
C LYS A 90 -10.22 11.46 3.51
N PRO A 91 -11.53 11.76 3.49
CA PRO A 91 -12.00 13.10 3.18
C PRO A 91 -11.42 14.20 4.05
N LYS A 92 -11.19 15.36 3.43
CA LYS A 92 -10.76 16.60 4.10
C LYS A 92 -9.33 16.54 4.68
N LYS A 93 -8.51 15.58 4.24
CA LYS A 93 -7.07 15.49 4.61
C LYS A 93 -6.14 16.06 3.54
N LEU A 94 -6.62 16.22 2.32
CA LEU A 94 -5.90 16.76 1.18
C LEU A 94 -6.35 18.22 0.91
N PRO A 95 -5.43 19.19 0.82
CA PRO A 95 -5.78 20.58 0.51
C PRO A 95 -5.98 20.80 -1.00
N GLY A 96 -6.99 21.57 -1.39
CA GLY A 96 -7.25 21.90 -2.78
C GLY A 96 -8.26 20.96 -3.45
N GLU A 97 -8.19 20.85 -4.77
CA GLU A 97 -9.16 20.08 -5.56
C GLU A 97 -8.84 18.58 -5.51
N VAL A 98 -9.87 17.78 -5.24
CA VAL A 98 -9.76 16.32 -5.11
C VAL A 98 -10.83 15.62 -5.94
N ILE A 99 -10.50 14.41 -6.41
CA ILE A 99 -11.48 13.41 -6.82
C ILE A 99 -11.64 12.40 -5.69
N SER A 100 -12.85 11.89 -5.53
CA SER A 100 -13.17 10.95 -4.46
C SER A 100 -13.74 9.64 -5.01
N GLU A 101 -13.53 8.57 -4.26
CA GLU A 101 -14.21 7.31 -4.49
C GLU A 101 -14.75 6.66 -3.21
N GLU A 102 -16.01 6.23 -3.28
CA GLU A 102 -16.73 5.60 -2.17
C GLU A 102 -16.56 4.07 -2.20
N TYR A 103 -16.56 3.45 -1.03
CA TYR A 103 -16.52 2.00 -0.88
C TYR A 103 -17.32 1.53 0.32
N ALA A 104 -17.83 0.29 0.21
CA ALA A 104 -18.63 -0.33 1.25
C ALA A 104 -17.75 -0.87 2.39
N LEU A 105 -18.26 -0.70 3.61
CA LEU A 105 -17.80 -1.38 4.82
C LEU A 105 -18.81 -2.44 5.24
N GLU A 106 -18.48 -3.24 6.26
CA GLU A 106 -19.43 -4.17 6.89
C GLU A 106 -20.68 -3.43 7.39
N TYR A 107 -20.50 -2.21 7.88
CA TYR A 107 -21.56 -1.32 8.33
C TYR A 107 -21.33 0.10 7.78
N GLY A 108 -21.97 0.40 6.65
CA GLY A 108 -21.96 1.73 6.02
C GLY A 108 -20.99 1.86 4.84
N THR A 109 -20.63 3.10 4.53
CA THR A 109 -19.67 3.44 3.48
C THR A 109 -18.58 4.35 4.03
N ASP A 110 -17.41 4.30 3.41
CA ASP A 110 -16.33 5.25 3.64
C ASP A 110 -15.79 5.72 2.28
N ARG A 111 -14.95 6.74 2.28
CA ARG A 111 -14.49 7.41 1.07
C ARG A 111 -12.99 7.63 1.13
N ILE A 112 -12.36 7.66 -0.04
CA ILE A 112 -10.97 8.07 -0.22
C ILE A 112 -10.89 9.15 -1.30
N GLU A 113 -9.83 9.95 -1.24
CA GLU A 113 -9.59 11.14 -2.05
C GLU A 113 -8.13 11.17 -2.55
N MET A 114 -7.95 11.72 -3.74
CA MET A 114 -6.66 12.02 -4.37
C MET A 114 -6.74 13.40 -5.03
N HIS A 115 -5.66 14.17 -5.03
CA HIS A 115 -5.63 15.45 -5.75
C HIS A 115 -5.86 15.27 -7.25
N VAL A 116 -6.64 16.18 -7.83
CA VAL A 116 -6.77 16.28 -9.29
C VAL A 116 -5.41 16.60 -9.90
N GLY A 117 -5.05 15.88 -10.97
CA GLY A 117 -3.79 16.06 -11.69
C GLY A 117 -2.54 15.44 -11.02
N ALA A 118 -2.67 14.84 -9.83
CA ALA A 118 -1.55 14.11 -9.21
C ALA A 118 -1.08 12.91 -10.06
N VAL A 119 -2.03 12.27 -10.75
CA VAL A 119 -1.83 11.17 -11.68
C VAL A 119 -2.38 11.58 -13.04
N GLN A 120 -1.65 11.23 -14.10
CA GLN A 120 -1.95 11.61 -15.48
C GLN A 120 -2.34 10.37 -16.31
N PRO A 121 -3.13 10.53 -17.38
CA PRO A 121 -3.43 9.41 -18.28
C PRO A 121 -2.14 8.74 -18.80
N GLY A 122 -2.10 7.41 -18.76
CA GLY A 122 -0.94 6.60 -19.15
C GLY A 122 0.14 6.43 -18.07
N ASP A 123 0.00 7.07 -16.89
CA ASP A 123 0.85 6.76 -15.74
C ASP A 123 0.69 5.29 -15.34
N ARG A 124 1.82 4.62 -15.10
CA ARG A 124 1.85 3.24 -14.59
C ARG A 124 2.06 3.27 -13.09
N THR A 125 1.07 2.78 -12.35
CA THR A 125 0.91 3.06 -10.93
C THR A 125 0.99 1.80 -10.10
N LEU A 126 1.76 1.82 -9.01
CA LEU A 126 1.75 0.80 -7.98
C LEU A 126 0.94 1.31 -6.77
N VAL A 127 -0.07 0.56 -6.32
CA VAL A 127 -0.78 0.86 -5.06
C VAL A 127 -0.14 0.10 -3.90
N VAL A 128 0.17 0.80 -2.82
CA VAL A 128 0.83 0.25 -1.63
C VAL A 128 -0.02 0.52 -0.39
N ASP A 129 -0.24 -0.55 0.38
CA ASP A 129 -0.81 -0.51 1.72
C ASP A 129 -0.07 -1.50 2.63
N ASP A 130 -0.23 -1.37 3.94
CA ASP A 130 0.46 -2.25 4.88
C ASP A 130 -0.18 -3.64 5.00
N LEU A 131 -1.51 -3.70 4.91
CA LEU A 131 -2.26 -4.95 5.05
C LEU A 131 -3.55 -4.91 4.24
N ILE A 132 -3.83 -6.00 3.52
CA ILE A 132 -5.11 -6.19 2.82
C ILE A 132 -6.02 -7.06 3.68
N ALA A 133 -7.15 -6.49 4.15
CA ALA A 133 -8.20 -7.23 4.86
C ALA A 133 -9.29 -7.71 3.90
N THR A 134 -10.32 -6.89 3.67
CA THR A 134 -11.38 -7.19 2.69
C THR A 134 -11.02 -6.77 1.26
N GLY A 135 -10.01 -5.93 1.10
CA GLY A 135 -9.61 -5.34 -0.19
C GLY A 135 -10.50 -4.18 -0.67
N GLY A 136 -11.50 -3.76 0.11
CA GLY A 136 -12.43 -2.68 -0.27
C GLY A 136 -11.73 -1.35 -0.55
N THR A 137 -10.84 -0.92 0.35
CA THR A 137 -10.07 0.33 0.20
C THR A 137 -9.09 0.25 -0.97
N LEU A 138 -8.42 -0.90 -1.15
CA LEU A 138 -7.50 -1.12 -2.27
C LEU A 138 -8.25 -1.04 -3.61
N SER A 139 -9.39 -1.71 -3.72
CA SER A 139 -10.24 -1.67 -4.92
C SER A 139 -10.75 -0.26 -5.23
N ALA A 140 -11.08 0.51 -4.19
CA ALA A 140 -11.48 1.91 -4.36
C ALA A 140 -10.31 2.78 -4.87
N ALA A 141 -9.10 2.55 -4.36
CA ALA A 141 -7.90 3.27 -4.78
C ALA A 141 -7.57 2.97 -6.25
N MET A 142 -7.66 1.71 -6.66
CA MET A 142 -7.48 1.31 -8.07
C MET A 142 -8.51 2.03 -8.97
N ARG A 143 -9.80 2.00 -8.63
CA ARG A 143 -10.85 2.70 -9.40
C ARG A 143 -10.58 4.20 -9.51
N LEU A 144 -10.13 4.83 -8.43
CA LEU A 144 -9.80 6.27 -8.42
C LEU A 144 -8.69 6.61 -9.42
N LEU A 145 -7.66 5.75 -9.51
CA LEU A 145 -6.53 5.88 -10.43
C LEU A 145 -6.93 5.57 -11.88
N GLU A 146 -7.67 4.48 -12.11
CA GLU A 146 -8.16 4.09 -13.43
C GLU A 146 -9.09 5.15 -14.03
N ARG A 147 -9.90 5.82 -13.20
CA ARG A 147 -10.79 6.93 -13.63
C ARG A 147 -10.05 8.12 -14.21
N VAL A 148 -8.77 8.32 -13.85
CA VAL A 148 -7.91 9.35 -14.45
C VAL A 148 -7.00 8.81 -15.55
N GLY A 149 -7.24 7.56 -15.99
CA GLY A 149 -6.56 6.92 -17.11
C GLY A 149 -5.22 6.29 -16.77
N ALA A 150 -4.94 6.00 -15.50
CA ALA A 150 -3.74 5.28 -15.10
C ALA A 150 -3.86 3.76 -15.37
N GLU A 151 -2.72 3.12 -15.67
CA GLU A 151 -2.57 1.66 -15.58
C GLU A 151 -2.16 1.33 -14.14
N VAL A 152 -2.84 0.38 -13.49
CA VAL A 152 -2.58 -0.01 -12.10
C VAL A 152 -2.11 -1.47 -12.03
#